data_AF-A0A4S2H1W0-F1
#
_entry.id   AF-A0A4S2H1W0-F1
#
_cell.length_a   1.000
_cell.length_b   1.000
_cell.length_c   1.000
_cell.angle_alpha   90.00
_cell.angle_beta   90.00
_cell.angle_gamma   90.00
#
_symmetry.space_group_name_H-M   'P 1'
#
loop_
_entity.id
_entity.type
_entity.pdbx_description
1 polymer ?
#
loop_
_entity_poly.entity_id
_entity_poly.type
_entity_poly.pdbx_seq_one_letter_code
_entity_poly.pdbx_strand_id
1 'polypeptide(L)'
;MENKQKFISQIMTSKSPVRSCEDVDEATLSFAEIKALCAGDPRIKERMDLDVEVSRLKIMKADHQSKQYRLEDNVLKHFPEQIQQAQGFIAGLTADIQTLSQHPHPAEGFAGMELLGAAYTDKTDAGTALMDAIQDVTSEEPVIIGSYRGFGLFVKFTGFPHKLSLKGAIAYNVELGTDARGNLVRIDNALDKIPERLKDYETTLANLLQQQEAAKSEINKPFQYEEELRVKSARLTELDAEPNIGGVSGSESAA
;
A
#
# COMPACT_ATOMS: atom_id res chain seq x y z
N MET A 1 -9.60 38.88 -17.25
CA MET A 1 -8.40 38.74 -16.37
C MET A 1 -8.56 37.68 -15.28
N GLU A 2 -9.76 37.12 -15.02
CA GLU A 2 -9.96 36.08 -14.00
C GLU A 2 -9.53 34.66 -14.41
N ASN A 3 -9.58 34.32 -15.70
CA ASN A 3 -9.20 32.96 -16.17
C ASN A 3 -7.70 32.67 -16.08
N LYS A 4 -6.82 33.70 -16.05
CA LYS A 4 -5.37 33.52 -15.85
C LYS A 4 -5.01 33.25 -14.39
N GLN A 5 -5.78 33.77 -13.43
CA GLN A 5 -5.53 33.52 -12.00
C GLN A 5 -5.98 32.12 -11.56
N LYS A 6 -7.04 31.56 -12.16
CA LYS A 6 -7.45 30.16 -11.91
C LYS A 6 -6.41 29.14 -12.40
N PHE A 7 -5.71 29.44 -13.50
CA PHE A 7 -4.67 28.56 -14.05
C PHE A 7 -3.41 28.52 -13.19
N ILE A 8 -3.02 29.66 -12.60
CA ILE A 8 -1.82 29.73 -11.74
C ILE A 8 -2.08 29.06 -10.37
N SER A 9 -3.32 29.07 -9.88
CA SER A 9 -3.70 28.41 -8.61
C SER A 9 -3.66 26.88 -8.69
N GLN A 10 -3.89 26.28 -9.87
CA GLN A 10 -3.84 24.82 -10.05
C GLN A 10 -2.43 24.24 -10.03
N ILE A 11 -1.37 25.05 -10.23
CA ILE A 11 0.02 24.58 -10.21
C ILE A 11 0.61 24.53 -8.78
N MET A 12 -0.02 25.19 -7.81
CA MET A 12 0.50 25.24 -6.42
C MET A 12 -0.12 24.22 -5.45
N THR A 13 -1.10 23.43 -5.88
CA THR A 13 -1.65 22.36 -5.01
C THR A 13 -1.18 21.01 -5.53
N SER A 14 -0.24 20.37 -4.81
CA SER A 14 0.34 19.04 -5.10
C SER A 14 -0.67 17.88 -5.02
N LYS A 15 -1.79 17.97 -5.72
CA LYS A 15 -2.61 16.82 -6.09
C LYS A 15 -2.25 16.49 -7.52
N SER A 16 -1.42 15.46 -7.67
CA SER A 16 -1.17 14.81 -8.95
C SER A 16 -2.51 14.54 -9.63
N PRO A 17 -2.77 15.09 -10.83
CA PRO A 17 -3.90 14.65 -11.60
C PRO A 17 -3.53 13.23 -12.04
N VAL A 18 -4.16 12.25 -11.40
CA VAL A 18 -4.34 10.93 -11.97
C VAL A 18 -4.86 11.18 -13.38
N ARG A 19 -3.96 11.01 -14.36
CA ARG A 19 -4.26 11.07 -15.79
C ARG A 19 -5.22 9.93 -16.06
N SER A 20 -6.51 10.22 -15.87
CA SER A 20 -7.58 9.49 -16.50
C SER A 20 -7.32 9.58 -18.00
N CYS A 21 -7.28 8.42 -18.62
CA CYS A 21 -7.04 8.25 -20.04
C CYS A 21 -8.16 8.97 -20.81
N GLU A 22 -7.93 10.20 -21.27
CA GLU A 22 -8.81 10.86 -22.25
C GLU A 22 -8.15 12.01 -23.04
N ASP A 23 -6.82 12.19 -22.95
CA ASP A 23 -6.10 12.98 -23.96
C ASP A 23 -5.64 12.03 -25.07
N VAL A 24 -6.62 11.60 -25.89
CA VAL A 24 -6.31 11.22 -27.27
C VAL A 24 -5.92 12.53 -27.93
N ASP A 25 -4.63 12.72 -28.21
CA ASP A 25 -4.17 13.80 -29.08
C ASP A 25 -5.09 13.83 -30.31
N GLU A 26 -5.75 14.96 -30.54
CA GLU A 26 -6.51 15.22 -31.76
C GLU A 26 -5.51 15.27 -32.91
N ALA A 27 -5.17 14.10 -33.44
CA ALA A 27 -4.23 13.94 -34.54
C ALA A 27 -4.75 14.76 -35.73
N THR A 28 -4.13 15.92 -35.97
CA THR A 28 -4.46 16.78 -37.09
C THR A 28 -3.85 16.15 -38.35
N LEU A 29 -4.71 15.53 -39.16
CA LEU A 29 -4.31 14.94 -40.43
C LEU A 29 -3.63 15.98 -41.31
N SER A 30 -2.53 15.59 -41.95
CA SER A 30 -1.86 16.45 -42.92
C SER A 30 -2.75 16.64 -44.14
N PHE A 31 -2.58 17.78 -44.83
CA PHE A 31 -3.34 18.06 -46.05
C PHE A 31 -3.19 16.97 -47.14
N ALA A 32 -2.05 16.27 -47.16
CA ALA A 32 -1.80 15.13 -48.03
C ALA A 32 -2.65 13.90 -47.65
N GLU A 33 -2.77 13.61 -46.36
CA GLU A 33 -3.58 12.50 -45.83
C GLU A 33 -5.07 12.72 -46.10
N ILE A 34 -5.57 13.94 -45.89
CA ILE A 34 -6.96 14.31 -46.18
C ILE A 34 -7.24 14.16 -47.69
N LYS A 35 -6.35 14.68 -48.54
CA LYS A 35 -6.53 14.64 -50.00
C LYS A 35 -6.54 13.21 -50.54
N ALA A 36 -5.65 12.36 -50.05
CA ALA A 36 -5.53 11.00 -50.56
C ALA A 36 -6.54 10.02 -49.90
N LEU A 37 -7.05 10.33 -48.71
CA LEU A 37 -8.28 9.72 -48.19
C LEU A 37 -9.49 10.04 -49.09
N CYS A 38 -9.66 11.30 -49.50
CA CYS A 38 -10.70 11.71 -50.44
C CYS A 38 -10.50 11.09 -51.85
N ALA A 39 -9.25 10.79 -52.24
CA ALA A 39 -8.92 10.10 -53.49
C ALA A 39 -9.09 8.59 -53.42
N GLY A 40 -9.38 8.03 -52.23
CA GLY A 40 -9.63 6.60 -52.03
C GLY A 40 -8.38 5.72 -52.07
N ASP A 41 -7.19 6.25 -51.75
CA ASP A 41 -5.96 5.44 -51.69
C ASP A 41 -6.04 4.43 -50.53
N PRO A 42 -6.08 3.10 -50.80
CA PRO A 42 -6.18 2.09 -49.76
C PRO A 42 -5.01 2.09 -48.78
N ARG A 43 -3.83 2.58 -49.19
CA ARG A 43 -2.60 2.56 -48.38
C ARG A 43 -2.67 3.52 -47.19
N ILE A 44 -3.33 4.67 -47.35
CA ILE A 44 -3.48 5.66 -46.28
C ILE A 44 -4.44 5.15 -45.22
N LYS A 45 -5.52 4.47 -45.64
CA LYS A 45 -6.43 3.80 -44.72
C LYS A 45 -5.72 2.70 -43.94
N GLU A 46 -4.99 1.81 -44.63
CA GLU A 46 -4.19 0.75 -43.97
C GLU A 46 -3.20 1.35 -42.96
N ARG A 47 -2.50 2.42 -43.33
CA ARG A 47 -1.55 3.10 -42.44
C ARG A 47 -2.24 3.67 -41.19
N MET A 48 -3.37 4.35 -41.33
CA MET A 48 -4.12 4.90 -40.20
C MET A 48 -4.61 3.80 -39.25
N ASP A 49 -5.16 2.71 -39.80
CA ASP A 49 -5.61 1.57 -39.01
C ASP A 49 -4.43 0.94 -38.25
N LEU A 50 -3.28 0.76 -38.92
CA LEU A 50 -2.05 0.24 -38.31
C LEU A 50 -1.47 1.18 -37.25
N ASP A 51 -1.52 2.50 -37.43
CA ASP A 51 -1.01 3.46 -36.45
C ASP A 51 -1.78 3.40 -35.13
N VAL A 52 -3.13 3.32 -35.21
CA VAL A 52 -3.99 3.13 -34.03
C VAL A 52 -3.68 1.81 -33.34
N GLU A 53 -3.57 0.71 -34.11
CA GLU A 53 -3.29 -0.62 -33.55
C GLU A 53 -1.90 -0.71 -32.93
N VAL A 54 -0.86 -0.21 -33.59
CA VAL A 54 0.52 -0.17 -33.08
C VAL A 54 0.61 0.69 -31.83
N SER A 55 -0.05 1.86 -31.82
CA SER A 55 -0.09 2.74 -30.64
C SER A 55 -0.75 2.04 -29.45
N ARG A 56 -1.88 1.36 -29.66
CA ARG A 56 -2.53 0.55 -28.63
C ARG A 56 -1.62 -0.58 -28.12
N LEU A 57 -0.98 -1.32 -29.01
CA LEU A 57 -0.07 -2.42 -28.65
C LEU A 57 1.17 -1.93 -27.89
N LYS A 58 1.71 -0.75 -28.23
CA LYS A 58 2.81 -0.11 -27.50
C LYS A 58 2.41 0.26 -26.07
N ILE A 59 1.21 0.81 -25.87
CA ILE A 59 0.68 1.11 -24.53
C ILE A 59 0.56 -0.18 -23.72
N MET A 60 0.01 -1.24 -24.31
CA MET A 60 -0.11 -2.55 -23.65
C MET A 60 1.26 -3.15 -23.28
N LYS A 61 2.28 -2.99 -24.15
CA LYS A 61 3.65 -3.41 -23.86
C LYS A 61 4.29 -2.61 -22.73
N ALA A 62 4.09 -1.29 -22.71
CA ALA A 62 4.59 -0.43 -21.64
C ALA A 62 3.95 -0.77 -20.27
N ASP A 63 2.64 -1.04 -20.24
CA ASP A 63 1.93 -1.51 -19.04
C ASP A 63 2.46 -2.89 -18.59
N HIS A 64 2.67 -3.82 -19.53
CA HIS A 64 3.27 -5.11 -19.24
C HIS A 64 4.69 -4.98 -18.64
N GLN A 65 5.56 -4.15 -19.23
CA GLN A 65 6.90 -3.90 -18.69
C GLN A 65 6.85 -3.27 -17.30
N SER A 66 5.96 -2.30 -17.09
CA SER A 66 5.75 -1.68 -15.77
C SER A 66 5.29 -2.69 -14.73
N LYS A 67 4.43 -3.64 -15.11
CA LYS A 67 4.01 -4.75 -14.25
C LYS A 67 5.18 -5.69 -13.92
N GLN A 68 6.03 -6.03 -14.89
CA GLN A 68 7.21 -6.86 -14.66
C GLN A 68 8.15 -6.21 -13.63
N TYR A 69 8.49 -4.93 -13.77
CA TYR A 69 9.32 -4.23 -12.79
C TYR A 69 8.71 -4.18 -11.39
N ARG A 70 7.39 -3.97 -11.29
CA ARG A 70 6.69 -4.01 -9.99
C ARG A 70 6.72 -5.40 -9.36
N LEU A 71 6.55 -6.45 -10.16
CA LEU A 71 6.63 -7.83 -9.66
C LEU A 71 8.03 -8.17 -9.19
N GLU A 72 9.06 -7.78 -9.94
CA GLU A 72 10.46 -7.95 -9.54
C GLU A 72 10.77 -7.25 -8.22
N ASP A 73 10.40 -5.98 -8.07
CA ASP A 73 10.63 -5.22 -6.83
C ASP A 73 9.86 -5.83 -5.64
N ASN A 74 8.61 -6.26 -5.87
CA ASN A 74 7.83 -6.96 -4.86
C ASN A 74 8.51 -8.27 -4.41
N VAL A 75 8.99 -9.09 -5.35
CA VAL A 75 9.64 -10.37 -5.04
C VAL A 75 10.99 -10.19 -4.35
N LEU A 76 11.76 -9.18 -4.75
CA LEU A 76 13.11 -8.96 -4.24
C LEU A 76 13.13 -8.23 -2.89
N LYS A 77 12.19 -7.31 -2.65
CA LYS A 77 12.23 -6.44 -1.46
C LYS A 77 10.99 -6.58 -0.58
N HIS A 78 9.81 -6.33 -1.14
CA HIS A 78 8.60 -6.18 -0.33
C HIS A 78 8.10 -7.47 0.30
N PHE A 79 7.98 -8.57 -0.47
CA PHE A 79 7.52 -9.84 0.08
C PHE A 79 8.48 -10.40 1.14
N PRO A 80 9.81 -10.45 0.92
CA PRO A 80 10.75 -10.90 1.97
C PRO A 80 10.65 -10.09 3.27
N GLU A 81 10.57 -8.76 3.17
CA GLU A 81 10.43 -7.87 4.34
C GLU A 81 9.12 -8.14 5.10
N GLN A 82 8.00 -8.22 4.38
CA GLN A 82 6.68 -8.50 4.97
C GLN A 82 6.61 -9.89 5.59
N ILE A 83 7.19 -10.91 4.95
CA ILE A 83 7.27 -12.27 5.48
C ILE A 83 8.09 -12.30 6.77
N GLN A 84 9.26 -11.66 6.79
CA GLN A 84 10.11 -11.58 7.98
C GLN A 84 9.38 -10.87 9.12
N GLN A 85 8.69 -9.77 8.83
CA GLN A 85 7.90 -9.05 9.81
C GLN A 85 6.77 -9.92 10.39
N ALA A 86 5.99 -10.60 9.53
CA ALA A 86 4.92 -11.49 9.95
C ALA A 86 5.43 -12.66 10.81
N GLN A 87 6.56 -13.26 10.42
CA GLN A 87 7.23 -14.31 11.21
C GLN A 87 7.69 -13.79 12.58
N GLY A 88 8.24 -12.58 12.64
CA GLY A 88 8.62 -11.93 13.89
C GLY A 88 7.42 -11.71 14.81
N PHE A 89 6.29 -11.22 14.28
CA PHE A 89 5.05 -11.08 15.05
C PHE A 89 4.51 -12.42 15.52
N ILE A 90 4.50 -13.46 14.68
CA ILE A 90 4.06 -14.81 15.07
C ILE A 90 4.91 -15.34 16.24
N ALA A 91 6.24 -15.20 16.15
CA ALA A 91 7.14 -15.63 17.22
C ALA A 91 6.86 -14.88 18.54
N GLY A 92 6.70 -13.56 18.46
CA GLY A 92 6.38 -12.72 19.62
C GLY A 92 5.01 -13.03 20.23
N LEU A 93 3.97 -13.16 19.42
CA LEU A 93 2.62 -13.55 19.85
C LEU A 93 2.63 -14.93 20.50
N THR A 94 3.38 -15.88 19.94
CA THR A 94 3.51 -17.24 20.51
C THR A 94 4.16 -17.18 21.90
N ALA A 95 5.23 -16.40 22.06
CA ALA A 95 5.86 -16.19 23.37
C ALA A 95 4.91 -15.52 24.37
N ASP A 96 4.13 -14.54 23.92
CA ASP A 96 3.16 -13.83 24.78
C ASP A 96 1.98 -14.73 25.20
N ILE A 97 1.53 -15.64 24.34
CA ILE A 97 0.54 -16.67 24.71
C ILE A 97 1.09 -17.62 25.78
N GLN A 98 2.38 -17.97 25.69
CA GLN A 98 3.03 -18.76 26.75
C GLN A 98 3.08 -17.98 28.07
N THR A 99 3.41 -16.69 28.03
CA THR A 99 3.36 -15.80 29.20
C THR A 99 1.95 -15.77 29.82
N LEU A 100 0.90 -15.60 29.01
CA LEU A 100 -0.48 -15.64 29.49
C LEU A 100 -0.87 -16.98 30.11
N SER A 101 -0.34 -18.08 29.58
CA SER A 101 -0.59 -19.42 30.12
C SER A 101 0.10 -19.63 31.48
N GLN A 102 1.25 -18.98 31.71
CA GLN A 102 1.95 -18.97 32.99
C GLN A 102 1.31 -18.00 34.00
N HIS A 103 0.58 -16.99 33.51
CA HIS A 103 -0.14 -15.98 34.30
C HIS A 103 -1.65 -15.94 33.95
N PRO A 104 -2.39 -17.04 34.19
CA PRO A 104 -3.78 -17.15 33.79
C PRO A 104 -4.67 -16.16 34.54
N HIS A 105 -5.73 -15.70 33.89
CA HIS A 105 -6.78 -14.96 34.58
C HIS A 105 -7.55 -15.93 35.49
N PRO A 106 -7.77 -15.61 36.77
CA PRO A 106 -8.53 -16.48 37.67
C PRO A 106 -10.00 -16.56 37.21
N ALA A 107 -10.63 -17.73 37.35
CA ALA A 107 -12.03 -17.94 36.97
C ALA A 107 -13.01 -17.06 37.77
N GLU A 108 -12.65 -16.77 39.03
CA GLU A 108 -13.35 -15.84 39.88
C GLU A 108 -12.33 -14.85 40.49
N GLY A 109 -12.63 -13.56 40.45
CA GLY A 109 -11.83 -12.51 41.07
C GLY A 109 -10.93 -11.74 40.11
N PHE A 110 -9.81 -11.24 40.64
CA PHE A 110 -8.86 -10.38 39.93
C PHE A 110 -7.46 -10.99 40.01
N ALA A 111 -6.72 -11.00 38.89
CA ALA A 111 -5.39 -11.60 38.82
C ALA A 111 -4.33 -10.89 39.69
N GLY A 112 -4.64 -9.70 40.18
CA GLY A 112 -3.69 -8.81 40.83
C GLY A 112 -2.88 -8.00 39.81
N MET A 113 -2.51 -6.79 40.20
CA MET A 113 -1.70 -5.89 39.38
C MET A 113 -0.66 -5.20 40.26
N GLU A 114 0.52 -4.98 39.71
CA GLU A 114 1.54 -4.15 40.37
C GLU A 114 1.58 -2.79 39.69
N LEU A 115 1.48 -1.72 40.47
CA LEU A 115 1.58 -0.34 39.97
C LEU A 115 2.52 0.44 40.87
N LEU A 116 3.52 1.10 40.28
CA LEU A 116 4.51 1.92 40.98
C LEU A 116 5.16 1.22 42.19
N GLY A 117 5.34 -0.10 42.11
CA GLY A 117 5.92 -0.94 43.18
C GLY A 117 4.95 -1.39 44.28
N ALA A 118 3.66 -1.04 44.19
CA ALA A 118 2.62 -1.51 45.09
C ALA A 118 1.76 -2.61 44.41
N ALA A 119 1.43 -3.65 45.17
CA ALA A 119 0.58 -4.75 44.70
C ALA A 119 -0.89 -4.49 45.06
N TYR A 120 -1.77 -4.60 44.07
CA TYR A 120 -3.21 -4.42 44.20
C TYR A 120 -3.94 -5.72 43.89
N THR A 121 -4.73 -6.21 44.85
CA THR A 121 -5.53 -7.44 44.70
C THR A 121 -7.04 -7.17 44.58
N ASP A 122 -7.50 -5.97 44.95
CA ASP A 122 -8.87 -5.53 44.70
C ASP A 122 -8.99 -4.81 43.36
N LYS A 123 -10.04 -5.12 42.60
CA LYS A 123 -10.27 -4.58 41.25
C LYS A 123 -10.56 -3.07 41.27
N THR A 124 -11.20 -2.58 42.32
CA THR A 124 -11.56 -1.16 42.48
C THR A 124 -10.31 -0.35 42.77
N ASP A 125 -9.49 -0.81 43.72
CA ASP A 125 -8.27 -0.13 44.12
C ASP A 125 -7.25 -0.14 42.98
N ALA A 126 -7.09 -1.27 42.29
CA ALA A 126 -6.23 -1.37 41.11
C ALA A 126 -6.67 -0.44 39.98
N GLY A 127 -7.98 -0.34 39.72
CA GLY A 127 -8.51 0.53 38.67
C GLY A 127 -8.27 2.01 38.95
N THR A 128 -8.47 2.45 40.19
CA THR A 128 -8.21 3.84 40.60
C THR A 128 -6.71 4.14 40.53
N ALA A 129 -5.88 3.28 41.11
CA ALA A 129 -4.42 3.44 41.09
C ALA A 129 -3.86 3.46 39.66
N LEU A 130 -4.43 2.67 38.74
CA LEU A 130 -4.04 2.68 37.33
C LEU A 130 -4.32 4.04 36.69
N MET A 131 -5.51 4.60 36.93
CA MET A 131 -5.89 5.90 36.38
C MET A 131 -5.00 7.03 36.91
N ASP A 132 -4.72 7.02 38.21
CA ASP A 132 -3.84 8.00 38.85
C ASP A 132 -2.42 7.90 38.27
N ALA A 133 -1.86 6.68 38.21
CA ALA A 133 -0.52 6.43 37.67
C ALA A 133 -0.39 6.86 36.20
N ILE A 134 -1.46 6.71 35.41
CA ILE A 134 -1.49 7.17 34.01
C ILE A 134 -1.52 8.70 33.94
N GLN A 135 -2.33 9.36 34.77
CA GLN A 135 -2.53 10.80 34.75
C GLN A 135 -1.27 11.56 35.19
N ASP A 136 -0.45 10.95 36.04
CA ASP A 136 0.82 11.52 36.51
C ASP A 136 1.94 11.49 35.45
N VAL A 137 1.77 10.73 34.36
CA VAL A 137 2.78 10.61 33.30
C VAL A 137 2.70 11.80 32.35
N THR A 138 3.71 12.68 32.42
CA THR A 138 3.86 13.85 31.53
C THR A 138 4.89 13.63 30.41
N SER A 139 5.62 12.51 30.45
CA SER A 139 6.68 12.19 29.49
C SER A 139 6.11 11.73 28.14
N GLU A 140 6.64 12.26 27.04
CA GLU A 140 6.35 11.75 25.68
C GLU A 140 7.02 10.40 25.40
N GLU A 141 8.05 10.05 26.17
CA GLU A 141 8.70 8.74 26.12
C GLU A 141 7.92 7.70 26.95
N PRO A 142 7.85 6.43 26.52
CA PRO A 142 7.19 5.38 27.27
C PRO A 142 7.82 5.15 28.65
N VAL A 143 7.04 5.39 29.70
CA VAL A 143 7.41 5.14 31.10
C VAL A 143 6.70 3.88 31.58
N ILE A 144 7.44 3.00 32.26
CA ILE A 144 6.85 1.84 32.93
C ILE A 144 6.11 2.30 34.20
N ILE A 145 4.84 1.94 34.32
CA ILE A 145 4.02 2.26 35.49
C ILE A 145 3.70 1.03 36.34
N GLY A 146 3.96 -0.18 35.83
CA GLY A 146 3.59 -1.40 36.54
C GLY A 146 3.68 -2.67 35.70
N SER A 147 3.08 -3.74 36.20
CA SER A 147 2.93 -5.02 35.51
C SER A 147 1.57 -5.66 35.76
N TYR A 148 1.09 -6.41 34.77
CA TYR A 148 -0.17 -7.16 34.84
C TYR A 148 -0.07 -8.45 34.05
N ARG A 149 -0.35 -9.59 34.69
CA ARG A 149 -0.36 -10.93 34.06
C ARG A 149 0.90 -11.26 33.23
N GLY A 150 2.06 -10.82 33.71
CA GLY A 150 3.36 -11.02 33.03
C GLY A 150 3.71 -9.98 31.96
N PHE A 151 2.85 -8.98 31.72
CA PHE A 151 3.11 -7.88 30.80
C PHE A 151 3.48 -6.61 31.55
N GLY A 152 4.48 -5.88 31.05
CA GLY A 152 4.81 -4.55 31.55
C GLY A 152 3.77 -3.52 31.08
N LEU A 153 3.34 -2.64 31.98
CA LEU A 153 2.44 -1.54 31.68
C LEU A 153 3.26 -0.29 31.37
N PHE A 154 3.17 0.21 30.13
CA PHE A 154 3.85 1.41 29.68
C PHE A 154 2.85 2.49 29.31
N VAL A 155 3.13 3.72 29.71
CA VAL A 155 2.33 4.89 29.38
C VAL A 155 3.22 5.92 28.73
N LYS A 156 2.69 6.60 27.71
CA LYS A 156 3.31 7.81 27.18
C LYS A 156 2.27 8.90 27.02
N PHE A 157 2.69 10.13 27.26
CA PHE A 157 1.91 11.32 26.99
C PHE A 157 1.87 11.55 25.47
N THR A 158 0.68 11.47 24.88
CA THR A 158 0.44 11.82 23.46
C THR A 158 -0.73 12.79 23.31
N GLY A 159 -1.03 13.55 24.36
CA GLY A 159 -2.29 14.27 24.55
C GLY A 159 -3.32 13.45 25.35
N PHE A 160 -4.51 14.03 25.57
CA PHE A 160 -5.60 13.36 26.27
C PHE A 160 -6.55 12.67 25.28
N PRO A 161 -6.94 11.39 25.52
CA PRO A 161 -6.49 10.51 26.60
C PRO A 161 -5.09 9.91 26.37
N HIS A 162 -4.38 9.62 27.47
CA HIS A 162 -3.09 8.92 27.46
C HIS A 162 -3.20 7.54 26.81
N LYS A 163 -2.12 7.08 26.17
CA LYS A 163 -2.05 5.74 25.57
C LYS A 163 -1.36 4.76 26.50
N LEU A 164 -2.09 3.72 26.91
CA LEU A 164 -1.52 2.57 27.62
C LEU A 164 -1.04 1.54 26.60
N SER A 165 0.15 0.97 26.86
CA SER A 165 0.73 -0.12 26.09
C SER A 165 1.10 -1.26 27.03
N LEU A 166 0.59 -2.46 26.74
CA LEU A 166 1.00 -3.70 27.40
C LEU A 166 2.20 -4.24 26.65
N LYS A 167 3.32 -4.50 27.32
CA LYS A 167 4.57 -4.94 26.67
C LYS A 167 4.99 -6.31 27.18
N GLY A 168 4.94 -7.29 26.29
CA GLY A 168 5.58 -8.60 26.44
C GLY A 168 6.76 -8.71 25.46
N ALA A 169 6.81 -9.81 24.71
CA ALA A 169 7.67 -9.94 23.54
C ALA A 169 7.31 -8.92 22.44
N ILE A 170 6.03 -8.58 22.32
CA ILE A 170 5.56 -7.43 21.52
C ILE A 170 4.70 -6.46 22.35
N ALA A 171 4.38 -5.31 21.76
CA ALA A 171 3.60 -4.26 22.41
C ALA A 171 2.15 -4.22 21.92
N TYR A 172 1.20 -4.07 22.84
CA TYR A 172 -0.24 -4.00 22.58
C TYR A 172 -0.80 -2.69 23.11
N ASN A 173 -1.27 -1.83 22.21
CA ASN A 173 -1.90 -0.58 22.63
C ASN A 173 -3.34 -0.83 23.06
N VAL A 174 -3.71 -0.23 24.19
CA VAL A 174 -5.05 -0.29 24.77
C VAL A 174 -5.59 1.12 24.89
N GLU A 175 -6.75 1.36 24.29
CA GLU A 175 -7.50 2.61 24.45
C GLU A 175 -8.29 2.56 25.74
N LEU A 176 -8.01 3.50 26.63
CA LEU A 176 -8.67 3.60 27.93
C LEU A 176 -9.84 4.57 27.87
N GLY A 177 -10.91 4.22 28.60
CA GLY A 177 -12.06 5.10 28.83
C GLY A 177 -11.96 5.80 30.18
N THR A 178 -13.07 6.43 30.59
CA THR A 178 -13.18 7.15 31.87
C THR A 178 -13.49 6.25 33.08
N ASP A 179 -13.97 5.03 32.83
CA ASP A 179 -14.32 4.09 33.90
C ASP A 179 -13.11 3.21 34.29
N ALA A 180 -12.65 3.39 35.53
CA ALA A 180 -11.53 2.67 36.13
C ALA A 180 -11.69 1.15 36.06
N ARG A 181 -12.87 0.62 36.41
CA ARG A 181 -13.11 -0.84 36.41
C ARG A 181 -13.22 -1.38 34.98
N GLY A 182 -13.89 -0.65 34.09
CA GLY A 182 -14.00 -0.99 32.69
C GLY A 182 -12.66 -1.01 31.97
N ASN A 183 -11.70 -0.18 32.39
CA ASN A 183 -10.34 -0.18 31.84
C ASN A 183 -9.57 -1.47 32.13
N LEU A 184 -9.73 -2.06 33.31
CA LEU A 184 -9.17 -3.38 33.60
C LEU A 184 -9.77 -4.46 32.69
N VAL A 185 -11.08 -4.40 32.43
CA VAL A 185 -11.75 -5.32 31.48
C VAL A 185 -11.24 -5.10 30.05
N ARG A 186 -10.97 -3.86 29.65
CA ARG A 186 -10.37 -3.57 28.33
C ARG A 186 -8.97 -4.16 28.20
N ILE A 187 -8.17 -4.13 29.27
CA ILE A 187 -6.84 -4.76 29.31
C ILE A 187 -6.97 -6.27 29.18
N ASP A 188 -7.85 -6.92 29.97
CA ASP A 188 -8.09 -8.37 29.85
C ASP A 188 -8.56 -8.74 28.43
N ASN A 189 -9.53 -8.01 27.87
CA ASN A 189 -9.99 -8.22 26.49
C ASN A 189 -8.88 -8.04 25.45
N ALA A 190 -7.92 -7.14 25.68
CA ALA A 190 -6.78 -6.96 24.77
C ALA A 190 -5.82 -8.16 24.81
N LEU A 191 -5.60 -8.73 26.00
CA LEU A 191 -4.79 -9.93 26.19
C LEU A 191 -5.50 -11.18 25.65
N ASP A 192 -6.80 -11.31 25.86
CA ASP A 192 -7.59 -12.46 25.40
C ASP A 192 -7.70 -12.55 23.87
N LYS A 193 -7.47 -11.43 23.16
CA LYS A 193 -7.41 -11.37 21.70
C LYS A 193 -6.07 -11.78 21.10
N ILE A 194 -5.04 -12.02 21.91
CA ILE A 194 -3.70 -12.40 21.40
C ILE A 194 -3.75 -13.70 20.57
N PRO A 195 -4.44 -14.78 20.98
CA PRO A 195 -4.56 -15.99 20.16
C PRO A 195 -5.26 -15.78 18.82
N GLU A 196 -6.27 -14.92 18.78
CA GLU A 196 -6.96 -14.54 17.53
C GLU A 196 -5.98 -13.81 16.59
N ARG A 197 -5.23 -12.83 17.12
CA ARG A 197 -4.21 -12.10 16.36
C ARG A 197 -3.13 -13.03 15.81
N LEU A 198 -2.70 -14.05 16.57
CA LEU A 198 -1.76 -15.05 16.07
C LEU A 198 -2.29 -15.72 14.81
N LYS A 199 -3.54 -16.19 14.84
CA LYS A 199 -4.19 -16.83 13.69
C LYS A 199 -4.30 -15.90 12.48
N ASP A 200 -4.57 -14.61 12.70
CA ASP A 200 -4.62 -13.61 11.63
C ASP A 200 -3.24 -13.42 10.97
N TYR A 201 -2.17 -13.37 11.77
CA TYR A 201 -0.81 -13.27 11.24
C TYR A 201 -0.35 -14.56 10.55
N GLU A 202 -0.73 -15.74 11.04
CA GLU A 202 -0.48 -17.01 10.35
C GLU A 202 -1.16 -17.06 8.98
N THR A 203 -2.42 -16.60 8.91
CA THR A 203 -3.17 -16.49 7.65
C THR A 203 -2.51 -15.47 6.71
N THR A 204 -2.07 -14.33 7.25
CA THR A 204 -1.35 -13.31 6.49
C THR A 204 -0.05 -13.85 5.93
N LEU A 205 0.74 -14.57 6.72
CA LEU A 205 1.99 -15.21 6.28
C LEU A 205 1.73 -16.22 5.16
N ALA A 206 0.72 -17.09 5.30
CA ALA A 206 0.36 -18.05 4.27
C ALA A 206 -0.02 -17.35 2.94
N ASN A 207 -0.82 -16.28 3.02
CA ASN A 207 -1.20 -15.48 1.86
C ASN A 207 0.01 -14.80 1.20
N LEU A 208 0.93 -14.22 1.99
CA LEU A 208 2.14 -13.57 1.48
C LEU A 208 3.04 -14.58 0.75
N LEU A 209 3.21 -15.78 1.29
CA LEU A 209 3.98 -16.86 0.66
C LEU A 209 3.34 -17.29 -0.67
N GLN A 210 2.01 -17.44 -0.71
CA GLN A 210 1.29 -17.78 -1.94
C GLN A 210 1.41 -16.67 -2.99
N GLN A 211 1.26 -15.40 -2.59
CA GLN A 211 1.39 -14.26 -3.48
C GLN A 211 2.82 -14.11 -4.02
N GLN A 212 3.83 -14.36 -3.19
CA GLN A 212 5.23 -14.34 -3.62
C GLN A 212 5.48 -15.43 -4.68
N GLU A 213 4.97 -16.64 -4.48
CA GLU A 213 5.14 -17.73 -5.45
C GLU A 213 4.40 -17.46 -6.76
N ALA A 214 3.16 -16.96 -6.67
CA ALA A 214 2.41 -16.54 -7.85
C ALA A 214 3.16 -15.43 -8.61
N ALA A 215 3.66 -14.41 -7.91
CA ALA A 215 4.44 -13.33 -8.52
C ALA A 215 5.72 -13.87 -9.21
N LYS A 216 6.48 -14.76 -8.56
CA LYS A 216 7.65 -15.41 -9.15
C LYS A 216 7.32 -16.15 -10.45
N SER A 217 6.15 -16.80 -10.52
CA SER A 217 5.72 -17.52 -11.73
C SER A 217 5.32 -16.60 -12.89
N GLU A 218 4.92 -15.36 -12.60
CA GLU A 218 4.53 -14.35 -13.60
C GLU A 218 5.71 -13.49 -14.10
N ILE A 219 6.80 -13.44 -13.34
CA ILE A 219 8.04 -12.74 -13.74
C ILE A 219 8.62 -13.42 -14.99
N ASN A 220 9.15 -12.62 -15.91
CA ASN A 220 9.72 -13.02 -17.20
C ASN A 220 8.72 -13.62 -18.20
N LYS A 221 7.42 -13.64 -17.91
CA LYS A 221 6.45 -14.01 -18.95
C LYS A 221 6.50 -12.98 -20.08
N PRO A 222 6.66 -13.42 -21.34
CA PRO A 222 6.74 -12.50 -22.46
C PRO A 222 5.40 -11.78 -22.69
N PHE A 223 5.48 -10.61 -23.30
CA PHE A 223 4.29 -9.90 -23.76
C PHE A 223 3.58 -10.72 -24.85
N GLN A 224 2.33 -11.09 -24.61
CA GLN A 224 1.59 -12.02 -25.47
C GLN A 224 1.39 -11.53 -26.92
N TYR A 225 1.43 -10.22 -27.16
CA TYR A 225 1.29 -9.60 -28.48
C TYR A 225 2.63 -9.08 -29.03
N GLU A 226 3.76 -9.58 -28.54
CA GLU A 226 5.10 -9.13 -28.97
C GLU A 226 5.29 -9.30 -30.48
N GLU A 227 4.91 -10.47 -31.01
CA GLU A 227 5.03 -10.75 -32.45
C GLU A 227 4.05 -9.92 -33.30
N GLU A 228 2.80 -9.76 -32.83
CA GLU A 228 1.81 -8.92 -33.50
C GLU A 228 2.28 -7.47 -33.58
N LEU A 229 2.79 -6.93 -32.46
CA LEU A 229 3.37 -5.59 -32.41
C LEU A 229 4.57 -5.49 -33.37
N ARG A 230 5.44 -6.50 -33.41
CA ARG A 230 6.62 -6.52 -34.30
C ARG A 230 6.21 -6.46 -35.77
N VAL A 231 5.28 -7.31 -36.19
CA VAL A 231 4.80 -7.39 -37.57
C VAL A 231 4.07 -6.11 -37.98
N LYS A 232 3.12 -5.62 -37.17
CA LYS A 232 2.35 -4.40 -37.48
C LYS A 232 3.22 -3.15 -37.48
N SER A 233 4.19 -3.05 -36.55
CA SER A 233 5.14 -1.94 -36.54
C SER A 233 6.06 -1.95 -37.76
N ALA A 234 6.51 -3.13 -38.21
CA ALA A 234 7.31 -3.25 -39.43
C ALA A 234 6.50 -2.81 -40.66
N ARG A 235 5.25 -3.25 -40.79
CA ARG A 235 4.36 -2.85 -41.89
C ARG A 235 4.06 -1.35 -41.90
N LEU A 236 3.82 -0.76 -40.73
CA LEU A 236 3.64 0.69 -40.61
C LEU A 236 4.89 1.46 -41.07
N THR A 237 6.08 1.00 -40.66
CA THR A 237 7.36 1.59 -41.07
C THR A 237 7.60 1.47 -42.58
N GLU A 238 7.21 0.36 -43.20
CA GLU A 238 7.27 0.19 -44.66
C GLU A 238 6.37 1.21 -45.37
N LEU A 239 5.14 1.40 -44.91
CA LEU A 239 4.19 2.37 -45.47
C LEU A 239 4.67 3.82 -45.30
N ASP A 240 5.28 4.15 -44.16
CA ASP A 240 5.86 5.48 -43.90
C ASP A 240 7.08 5.79 -44.78
N ALA A 241 7.79 4.76 -45.25
CA ALA A 241 8.96 4.92 -46.13
C ALA A 241 8.61 5.09 -47.62
N GLU A 242 7.34 4.88 -48.02
CA GLU A 242 6.91 5.04 -49.41
C GLU A 242 6.85 6.55 -49.81
N PRO A 243 7.58 7.00 -50.85
CA PRO A 243 7.75 8.43 -51.18
C PRO A 243 6.46 9.16 -51.60
N ASN A 244 5.35 8.45 -51.84
CA ASN A 244 4.06 9.04 -52.21
C ASN A 244 3.13 9.32 -51.01
N ILE A 245 3.51 8.91 -49.80
CA ILE A 245 2.75 9.15 -48.56
C ILE A 245 3.39 10.29 -47.73
N GLY A 246 4.62 10.72 -48.07
CA GLY A 246 5.40 11.75 -47.37
C GLY A 246 5.97 12.88 -48.25
N GLY A 247 5.26 13.35 -49.27
CA GLY A 247 5.80 14.31 -50.25
C GLY A 247 5.22 15.73 -50.23
N VAL A 248 5.83 16.66 -49.48
CA VAL A 248 6.20 17.98 -50.03
C VAL A 248 7.61 18.33 -49.54
N SER A 249 8.62 17.83 -50.25
CA SER A 249 9.90 18.51 -50.31
C SER A 249 9.70 19.82 -51.06
N GLY A 250 9.98 20.95 -50.41
CA GLY A 250 9.90 22.26 -51.01
C GLY A 250 10.72 22.33 -52.30
N SER A 251 10.04 22.59 -53.41
CA SER A 251 10.64 23.11 -54.63
C SER A 251 10.20 24.57 -54.78
N GLU A 252 10.88 25.48 -54.08
CA GLU A 252 11.01 26.85 -54.56
C GLU A 252 11.84 26.80 -55.85
N SER A 253 11.15 26.76 -56.99
CA SER A 253 11.75 27.07 -58.28
C SER A 253 11.60 28.56 -58.52
N ALA A 254 12.75 29.22 -58.64
CA ALA A 254 12.90 30.56 -59.16
C ALA A 254 12.18 30.77 -60.49
N ALA A 255 11.46 31.89 -60.60
CA ALA A 255 11.50 32.87 -61.70
C ALA A 255 10.51 34.01 -61.41
#